data_AF-A0A7X5YLK1-F1
#
_entry.id   AF-A0A7X5YLK1-F1
#
_cell.length_a   1.000
_cell.length_b   1.000
_cell.length_c   1.000
_cell.angle_alpha   90.00
_cell.angle_beta   90.00
_cell.angle_gamma   90.00
#
_symmetry.space_group_name_H-M   'P 1'
#
loop_
_entity.id
_entity.type
_entity.pdbx_description
1 polymer ?
#
loop_
_entity_poly.entity_id
_entity_poly.type
_entity_poly.pdbx_seq_one_letter_code
_entity_poly.pdbx_strand_id
1 'polypeptide(L)'
;MSLRIILAASAVLAFAAPAFAQDAPAAPPAASAEDTAAQAAFEAKGEAFGARMEAMGGEMQAAVTAANGDQARATAALDVIVAKYQPEADTFATELEAFITSQMANAPEEQRAQMVAMGPMISAQVKGAPAQMRDQALASMTAAAAAPAQ
;
A
#
# COMPACT_ATOMS: atom_id res chain seq x y z
N MET A 1 -7.18 5.22 -50.09
CA MET A 1 -8.59 5.10 -50.54
C MET A 1 -8.84 3.61 -50.73
N SER A 2 -9.74 2.92 -50.02
CA SER A 2 -11.13 3.26 -49.74
C SER A 2 -11.68 2.46 -48.55
N LEU A 3 -12.49 3.12 -47.71
CA LEU A 3 -13.42 2.51 -46.73
C LEU A 3 -14.59 1.82 -47.45
N ARG A 4 -15.07 0.67 -46.92
CA ARG A 4 -16.48 0.20 -46.88
C ARG A 4 -16.63 -0.83 -45.75
N ILE A 5 -16.95 -0.44 -44.52
CA ILE A 5 -18.30 -0.52 -43.89
C ILE A 5 -19.13 -1.71 -44.40
N ILE A 6 -19.28 -2.77 -43.59
CA ILE A 6 -20.56 -3.48 -43.46
C ILE A 6 -20.84 -3.71 -41.97
N LEU A 7 -21.92 -3.06 -41.57
CA LEU A 7 -22.66 -3.13 -40.31
C LEU A 7 -23.63 -4.32 -40.40
N ALA A 8 -23.64 -5.22 -39.42
CA ALA A 8 -24.66 -6.26 -39.30
C ALA A 8 -25.09 -6.40 -37.84
N ALA A 9 -26.01 -5.52 -37.44
CA ALA A 9 -26.87 -5.74 -36.29
C ALA A 9 -27.88 -6.85 -36.65
N SER A 10 -27.93 -7.91 -35.85
CA SER A 10 -28.99 -8.93 -35.92
C SER A 10 -29.60 -9.08 -34.53
N ALA A 11 -30.78 -8.51 -34.36
CA ALA A 11 -31.60 -8.62 -33.16
C ALA A 11 -32.43 -9.93 -33.20
N VAL A 12 -32.32 -10.70 -32.11
CA VAL A 12 -33.33 -11.46 -31.35
C VAL A 12 -34.61 -11.93 -32.07
N LEU A 13 -34.92 -13.24 -32.02
CA LEU A 13 -36.09 -13.85 -31.32
C LEU A 13 -36.37 -15.28 -31.82
N ALA A 14 -36.34 -16.27 -30.92
CA ALA A 14 -37.15 -17.48 -31.02
C ALA A 14 -37.46 -18.02 -29.60
N PHE A 15 -38.74 -18.32 -29.38
CA PHE A 15 -39.42 -18.56 -28.10
C PHE A 15 -39.47 -20.06 -27.71
N ALA A 16 -39.37 -20.38 -26.40
CA ALA A 16 -39.96 -21.50 -25.60
C ALA A 16 -39.73 -22.98 -26.04
N ALA A 17 -39.48 -24.02 -25.22
CA ALA A 17 -39.60 -24.41 -23.78
C ALA A 17 -38.75 -25.72 -23.56
N PRO A 18 -38.79 -26.50 -22.44
CA PRO A 18 -39.04 -26.27 -21.01
C PRO A 18 -37.80 -26.64 -20.11
N ALA A 19 -37.95 -26.43 -18.81
CA ALA A 19 -36.93 -26.58 -17.76
C ALA A 19 -36.18 -27.93 -17.71
N PHE A 20 -34.85 -27.86 -17.75
CA PHE A 20 -34.05 -28.47 -16.70
C PHE A 20 -33.54 -27.32 -15.82
N ALA A 21 -33.83 -27.41 -14.53
CA ALA A 21 -33.10 -26.69 -13.50
C ALA A 21 -31.65 -27.18 -13.53
N GLN A 22 -30.87 -26.73 -14.51
CA GLN A 22 -29.43 -26.69 -14.37
C GLN A 22 -29.21 -25.44 -13.53
N ASP A 23 -29.15 -25.65 -12.22
CA ASP A 23 -28.43 -24.79 -11.30
C ASP A 23 -26.98 -24.73 -11.83
N ALA A 24 -26.80 -23.92 -12.88
CA ALA A 24 -25.49 -23.54 -13.32
C ALA A 24 -24.93 -22.79 -12.11
N PRO A 25 -23.86 -23.28 -11.48
CA PRO A 25 -23.29 -22.60 -10.33
C PRO A 25 -23.12 -21.15 -10.75
N ALA A 26 -23.72 -20.24 -9.98
CA ALA A 26 -23.62 -18.82 -10.21
C ALA A 26 -22.15 -18.52 -10.52
N ALA A 27 -21.89 -18.03 -11.73
CA ALA A 27 -20.53 -17.63 -12.09
C ALA A 27 -20.05 -16.71 -10.95
N PRO A 28 -18.90 -17.00 -10.31
CA PRO A 28 -18.39 -16.13 -9.27
C PRO A 28 -18.38 -14.71 -9.82
N PRO A 29 -18.79 -13.70 -9.04
CA PRO A 29 -18.83 -12.34 -9.52
C PRO A 29 -17.44 -12.03 -10.10
N ALA A 30 -17.40 -11.77 -11.40
CA ALA A 30 -16.17 -11.33 -12.02
C ALA A 30 -15.82 -10.01 -11.30
N ALA A 31 -14.67 -9.98 -10.63
CA ALA A 31 -14.14 -8.73 -10.11
C ALA A 31 -14.19 -7.71 -11.25
N SER A 32 -14.82 -6.57 -11.00
CA SER A 32 -15.04 -5.57 -12.04
C SER A 32 -13.68 -5.15 -12.59
N ALA A 33 -13.57 -4.87 -13.90
CA ALA A 33 -12.31 -4.38 -14.47
C ALA A 33 -11.80 -3.11 -13.74
N GLU A 34 -12.71 -2.35 -13.14
CA GLU A 34 -12.44 -1.20 -12.27
C GLU A 34 -11.76 -1.59 -10.94
N ASP A 35 -12.17 -2.69 -10.29
CA ASP A 35 -11.52 -3.21 -9.07
C ASP A 35 -10.07 -3.64 -9.36
N THR A 36 -9.83 -4.25 -10.52
CA THR A 36 -8.49 -4.70 -10.93
C THR A 36 -7.55 -3.51 -11.21
N ALA A 37 -8.05 -2.46 -11.85
CA ALA A 37 -7.28 -1.24 -12.11
C ALA A 37 -6.97 -0.47 -10.81
N ALA A 38 -7.93 -0.38 -9.89
CA ALA A 38 -7.75 0.26 -8.60
C ALA A 38 -6.72 -0.48 -7.74
N GLN A 39 -6.73 -1.81 -7.76
CA GLN A 39 -5.73 -2.63 -7.07
C GLN A 39 -4.32 -2.44 -7.64
N ALA A 40 -4.16 -2.47 -8.96
CA ALA A 40 -2.85 -2.24 -9.59
C ALA A 40 -2.31 -0.82 -9.31
N ALA A 41 -3.18 0.19 -9.31
CA ALA A 41 -2.79 1.56 -8.95
C ALA A 41 -2.36 1.68 -7.49
N PHE A 42 -3.02 0.96 -6.57
CA PHE A 42 -2.64 0.94 -5.16
C PHE A 42 -1.32 0.19 -4.93
N GLU A 43 -1.09 -0.91 -5.64
CA GLU A 43 0.17 -1.65 -5.60
C GLU A 43 1.35 -0.79 -6.05
N ALA A 44 1.22 -0.07 -7.17
CA ALA A 44 2.24 0.87 -7.63
C ALA A 44 2.55 1.99 -6.62
N LYS A 45 1.55 2.44 -5.86
CA LYS A 45 1.76 3.39 -4.75
C LYS A 45 2.50 2.75 -3.58
N GLY A 46 2.18 1.50 -3.26
CA GLY A 46 2.92 0.72 -2.27
C GLY A 46 4.39 0.54 -2.63
N GLU A 47 4.69 0.23 -3.90
CA GLU A 47 6.06 0.15 -4.41
C GLU A 47 6.79 1.50 -4.33
N ALA A 48 6.12 2.59 -4.73
CA ALA A 48 6.69 3.93 -4.64
C ALA A 48 6.97 4.31 -3.17
N PHE A 49 6.06 4.01 -2.26
CA PHE A 49 6.26 4.22 -0.82
C PHE A 49 7.41 3.37 -0.28
N GLY A 50 7.50 2.10 -0.66
CA GLY A 50 8.62 1.23 -0.32
C GLY A 50 9.97 1.81 -0.74
N ALA A 51 10.09 2.24 -2.01
CA ALA A 51 11.30 2.87 -2.52
C ALA A 51 11.66 4.17 -1.77
N ARG A 52 10.66 4.92 -1.31
CA ARG A 52 10.87 6.11 -0.45
C ARG A 52 11.38 5.73 0.94
N MET A 53 10.86 4.67 1.55
CA MET A 53 11.36 4.17 2.83
C MET A 53 12.78 3.61 2.73
N GLU A 54 13.13 2.97 1.62
CA GLU A 54 14.52 2.54 1.36
C GLU A 54 15.46 3.75 1.20
N ALA A 55 15.04 4.77 0.45
CA ALA A 55 15.79 6.02 0.33
C ALA A 55 15.97 6.71 1.68
N MET A 56 14.92 6.73 2.51
CA MET A 56 14.96 7.23 3.88
C MET A 56 16.00 6.46 4.72
N GLY A 57 16.01 5.13 4.68
CA GLY A 57 17.00 4.31 5.38
C GLY A 57 18.43 4.63 4.94
N GLY A 58 18.66 4.83 3.64
CA GLY A 58 19.95 5.26 3.10
C GLY A 58 20.37 6.65 3.58
N GLU A 59 19.45 7.63 3.57
CA GLU A 59 19.69 8.98 4.11
C GLU A 59 19.99 8.94 5.61
N MET A 60 19.28 8.11 6.38
CA MET A 60 19.50 7.92 7.81
C MET A 60 20.87 7.34 8.12
N GLN A 61 21.28 6.30 7.39
CA GLN A 61 22.61 5.71 7.56
C GLN A 61 23.71 6.73 7.22
N ALA A 62 23.55 7.48 6.13
CA ALA A 62 24.47 8.55 5.76
C ALA A 62 24.55 9.64 6.84
N ALA A 63 23.43 10.03 7.43
CA ALA A 63 23.36 10.99 8.52
C ALA A 63 24.07 10.48 9.79
N VAL A 64 23.86 9.22 10.16
CA VAL A 64 24.55 8.56 11.28
C VAL A 64 26.06 8.53 11.05
N THR A 65 26.52 8.14 9.87
CA THR A 65 27.95 8.15 9.53
C THR A 65 28.52 9.56 9.54
N ALA A 66 27.81 10.55 8.99
CA ALA A 66 28.24 11.95 8.97
C ALA A 66 28.26 12.59 10.37
N ALA A 67 27.47 12.07 11.31
CA ALA A 67 27.50 12.49 12.71
C ALA A 67 28.76 12.01 13.44
N ASN A 68 29.45 10.99 12.93
CA ASN A 68 30.77 10.57 13.38
C ASN A 68 30.85 10.28 14.91
N GLY A 69 29.79 9.67 15.45
CA GLY A 69 29.67 9.36 16.89
C GLY A 69 28.99 10.45 17.73
N ASP A 70 28.69 11.63 17.18
CA ASP A 70 27.91 12.66 17.87
C ASP A 70 26.41 12.33 17.84
N GLN A 71 25.90 11.83 18.97
CA GLN A 71 24.50 11.43 19.10
C GLN A 71 23.53 12.61 18.94
N ALA A 72 23.88 13.81 19.40
CA ALA A 72 23.00 14.98 19.29
C ALA A 72 22.87 15.41 17.83
N ARG A 73 24.00 15.40 17.10
CA ARG A 73 24.03 15.68 15.66
C ARG A 73 23.29 14.62 14.85
N ALA A 74 23.47 13.34 15.17
CA ALA A 74 22.74 12.25 14.54
C ALA A 74 21.23 12.37 14.76
N THR A 75 20.81 12.62 16.02
CA THR A 75 19.39 12.79 16.37
C THR A 75 18.77 13.94 15.56
N ALA A 76 19.41 15.11 15.56
CA ALA A 76 18.91 16.26 14.79
C ALA A 76 18.80 15.97 13.28
N ALA A 77 19.80 15.28 12.70
CA ALA A 77 19.76 14.93 11.29
C ALA A 77 18.68 13.88 10.97
N LEU A 78 18.50 12.87 11.83
CA LEU A 78 17.46 11.87 11.67
C LEU A 78 16.06 12.46 11.84
N ASP A 79 15.85 13.41 12.77
CA ASP A 79 14.57 14.11 12.92
C ASP A 79 14.22 14.93 11.67
N VAL A 80 15.20 15.58 11.04
CA VAL A 80 15.00 16.28 9.76
C VAL A 80 14.60 15.31 8.65
N ILE A 81 15.25 14.14 8.59
CA ILE A 81 14.92 13.09 7.62
C ILE A 81 13.50 12.57 7.88
N VAL A 82 13.15 12.21 9.12
CA VAL A 82 11.79 11.78 9.48
C VAL A 82 10.77 12.83 9.09
N ALA A 83 10.98 14.11 9.42
CA ALA A 83 10.05 15.18 9.10
C ALA A 83 9.82 15.36 7.59
N LYS A 84 10.83 15.05 6.76
CA LYS A 84 10.72 15.06 5.29
C LYS A 84 9.84 13.93 4.77
N TYR A 85 9.95 12.72 5.34
CA TYR A 85 9.20 11.53 4.90
C TYR A 85 7.84 11.34 5.56
N GLN A 86 7.62 11.98 6.71
CA GLN A 86 6.37 11.87 7.45
C GLN A 86 5.11 12.25 6.65
N PRO A 87 5.07 13.37 5.90
CA PRO A 87 3.90 13.65 5.07
C PRO A 87 3.62 12.60 3.99
N GLU A 88 4.66 11.93 3.48
CA GLU A 88 4.51 10.81 2.52
C GLU A 88 3.88 9.59 3.20
N ALA A 89 4.33 9.25 4.42
CA ALA A 89 3.74 8.18 5.23
C ALA A 89 2.29 8.45 5.64
N ASP A 90 1.98 9.70 6.04
CA ASP A 90 0.62 10.13 6.36
C ASP A 90 -0.32 10.08 5.14
N THR A 91 0.20 10.48 3.97
CA THR A 91 -0.53 10.39 2.70
C THR A 91 -0.80 8.94 2.35
N PHE A 92 0.21 8.08 2.35
CA PHE A 92 0.05 6.66 2.01
C PHE A 92 -0.89 5.94 2.97
N ALA A 93 -0.84 6.24 4.28
CA ALA A 93 -1.78 5.69 5.24
C ALA A 93 -3.22 6.13 4.95
N THR A 94 -3.45 7.40 4.59
CA THR A 94 -4.78 7.89 4.20
C THR A 94 -5.30 7.17 2.95
N GLU A 95 -4.42 6.93 1.97
CA GLU A 95 -4.76 6.19 0.75
C GLU A 95 -5.03 4.71 1.02
N LEU A 96 -4.30 4.11 1.96
CA LEU A 96 -4.53 2.74 2.44
C LEU A 96 -5.88 2.63 3.14
N GLU A 97 -6.24 3.56 4.02
CA GLU A 97 -7.55 3.61 4.68
C GLU A 97 -8.69 3.70 3.65
N ALA A 98 -8.50 4.54 2.62
CA ALA A 98 -9.45 4.67 1.51
C ALA A 98 -9.55 3.38 0.68
N PHE A 99 -8.42 2.72 0.39
CA PHE A 99 -8.37 1.46 -0.33
C PHE A 99 -9.04 0.32 0.45
N ILE A 100 -8.75 0.19 1.76
CA ILE A 100 -9.40 -0.78 2.64
C ILE A 100 -10.91 -0.51 2.68
N THR A 101 -11.34 0.75 2.77
CA THR A 101 -12.77 1.11 2.73
C THR A 101 -13.43 0.71 1.43
N SER A 102 -12.74 0.90 0.29
CA SER A 102 -13.22 0.45 -1.02
C SER A 102 -13.33 -1.08 -1.09
N GLN A 103 -12.33 -1.81 -0.60
CA GLN A 103 -12.35 -3.28 -0.54
C GLN A 103 -13.45 -3.81 0.37
N MET A 104 -13.71 -3.13 1.50
CA MET A 104 -14.79 -3.49 2.42
C MET A 104 -16.18 -3.38 1.79
N ALA A 105 -16.38 -2.54 0.78
CA ALA A 105 -17.67 -2.44 0.09
C ALA A 105 -18.03 -3.74 -0.66
N ASN A 106 -17.02 -4.47 -1.13
CA ASN A 106 -17.16 -5.67 -1.95
C ASN A 106 -16.79 -6.97 -1.19
N ALA A 107 -16.32 -6.87 0.05
CA ALA A 107 -15.84 -8.02 0.84
C ALA A 107 -16.95 -8.69 1.68
N PRO A 108 -16.85 -10.01 1.93
CA PRO A 108 -17.74 -10.73 2.84
C PRO A 108 -17.63 -10.23 4.29
N GLU A 109 -18.70 -10.39 5.09
CA GLU A 109 -18.82 -9.79 6.43
C GLU A 109 -17.67 -10.14 7.39
N GLU A 110 -17.23 -11.41 7.43
CA GLU A 110 -16.07 -11.81 8.23
C GLU A 110 -14.79 -11.04 7.86
N GLN A 111 -14.58 -10.81 6.57
CA GLN A 111 -13.37 -10.16 6.07
C GLN A 111 -13.44 -8.64 6.26
N ARG A 112 -14.64 -8.06 6.19
CA ARG A 112 -14.89 -6.68 6.60
C ARG A 112 -14.62 -6.47 8.08
N ALA A 113 -15.13 -7.34 8.96
CA ALA A 113 -14.91 -7.24 10.40
C ALA A 113 -13.41 -7.29 10.74
N GLN A 114 -12.65 -8.15 10.06
CA GLN A 114 -11.20 -8.21 10.19
C GLN A 114 -10.51 -6.94 9.68
N MET A 115 -10.91 -6.41 8.52
CA MET A 115 -10.35 -5.18 7.96
C MET A 115 -10.66 -3.94 8.83
N VAL A 116 -11.86 -3.84 9.41
CA VAL A 116 -12.20 -2.78 10.37
C VAL A 116 -11.36 -2.89 11.64
N ALA A 117 -11.14 -4.11 12.14
CA ALA A 117 -10.35 -4.33 13.35
C ALA A 117 -8.86 -4.02 13.14
N MET A 118 -8.30 -4.36 11.96
CA MET A 118 -6.87 -4.21 11.68
C MET A 118 -6.50 -2.90 10.98
N GLY A 119 -7.42 -2.26 10.26
CA GLY A 119 -7.16 -1.04 9.49
C GLY A 119 -6.50 0.10 10.29
N PRO A 120 -6.99 0.44 11.49
CA PRO A 120 -6.36 1.46 12.33
C PRO A 120 -4.94 1.09 12.77
N MET A 121 -4.69 -0.19 13.06
CA MET A 121 -3.36 -0.68 13.43
C MET A 121 -2.38 -0.55 12.26
N ILE A 122 -2.78 -0.99 11.06
CA ILE A 122 -1.93 -0.94 9.87
C ILE A 122 -1.63 0.53 9.50
N SER A 123 -2.63 1.40 9.57
CA SER A 123 -2.47 2.83 9.28
C SER A 123 -1.57 3.52 10.29
N ALA A 124 -1.72 3.20 11.59
CA ALA A 124 -0.82 3.69 12.63
C ALA A 124 0.63 3.17 12.45
N GLN A 125 0.79 1.92 12.01
CA GLN A 125 2.10 1.35 11.73
C GLN A 125 2.78 2.06 10.55
N VAL A 126 2.05 2.31 9.46
CA VAL A 126 2.55 3.07 8.30
C VAL A 126 2.97 4.48 8.71
N LYS A 127 2.10 5.19 9.46
CA LYS A 127 2.40 6.54 9.97
C LYS A 127 3.57 6.56 10.96
N GLY A 128 3.77 5.49 11.72
CA GLY A 128 4.83 5.36 12.71
C GLY A 128 6.15 4.85 12.16
N ALA A 129 6.16 4.23 10.97
CA ALA A 129 7.35 3.60 10.40
C ALA A 129 8.56 4.55 10.27
N PRO A 130 8.41 5.82 9.84
CA PRO A 130 9.52 6.76 9.80
C PRO A 130 10.18 6.99 11.18
N ALA A 131 9.35 7.20 12.21
CA ALA A 131 9.83 7.40 13.58
C ALA A 131 10.51 6.14 14.14
N GLN A 132 9.95 4.95 13.86
CA GLN A 132 10.55 3.67 14.26
C GLN A 132 11.93 3.44 13.63
N MET A 133 12.11 3.80 12.36
CA MET A 133 13.41 3.72 11.69
C MET A 133 14.44 4.65 12.33
N ARG A 134 14.05 5.86 12.71
CA ARG A 134 14.90 6.77 13.49
C ARG A 134 15.30 6.16 14.82
N ASP A 135 14.35 5.60 15.58
CA ASP A 135 14.65 4.95 16.87
C ASP A 135 15.63 3.79 16.69
N GLN A 136 15.43 2.95 15.67
CA GLN A 136 16.34 1.84 15.37
C GLN A 136 17.74 2.32 14.97
N ALA A 137 17.85 3.39 14.19
CA ALA A 137 19.12 3.98 13.81
C ALA A 137 19.88 4.49 15.06
N LEU A 138 19.20 5.19 15.96
CA LEU A 138 19.77 5.67 17.22
C LEU A 138 20.16 4.51 18.16
N ALA A 139 19.32 3.49 18.30
CA ALA A 139 19.63 2.30 19.09
C ALA A 139 20.84 1.54 18.54
N SER A 140 21.01 1.51 17.22
CA SER A 140 22.17 0.89 16.58
C SER A 140 23.46 1.67 16.86
N MET A 141 23.39 3.00 16.92
CA MET A 141 24.53 3.84 17.29
C MET A 141 24.96 3.62 18.74
N THR A 142 24.00 3.54 19.68
CA THR A 142 24.31 3.33 21.09
C THR A 142 24.87 1.92 21.33
N ALA A 143 24.36 0.91 20.63
CA ALA A 143 24.92 -0.44 20.66
C ALA A 143 26.36 -0.49 20.10
N ALA A 144 26.64 0.20 18.99
CA ALA A 144 27.98 0.30 18.41
C ALA A 144 28.97 1.03 19.33
N ALA A 145 28.52 2.06 20.06
CA ALA A 145 29.34 2.78 21.03
C ALA A 145 29.64 1.95 22.31
N ALA A 146 28.81 0.96 22.63
CA ALA A 146 28.97 0.07 23.77
C ALA A 146 29.82 -1.19 23.48
N ALA A 147 30.14 -1.46 22.22
CA ALA A 147 31.03 -2.57 21.85
C ALA A 147 32.48 -2.24 22.27
N PRO A 148 33.17 -3.09 23.04
CA PRO A 148 34.56 -2.85 23.39
C PRO A 148 35.42 -2.86 22.12
N ALA A 149 36.24 -1.83 21.94
CA ALA A 149 37.27 -1.81 20.90
C ALA A 149 38.16 -3.05 21.06
N GLN A 150 38.06 -3.99 20.12
CA GLN A 150 38.98 -5.12 20.02
C GLN A 150 40.13 -4.77 19.09
#